data_AF-A0A952TL71-F1
#
_entry.id   AF-A0A952TL71-F1
#
_cell.length_a   1.000
_cell.length_b   1.000
_cell.length_c   1.000
_cell.angle_alpha   90.00
_cell.angle_beta   90.00
_cell.angle_gamma   90.00
#
_symmetry.space_group_name_H-M   'P 1'
#
loop_
_entity.id
_entity.type
_entity.pdbx_description
1 polymer ?
#
loop_
_entity_poly.entity_id
_entity_poly.type
_entity_poly.pdbx_seq_one_letter_code
_entity_poly.pdbx_strand_id
1 'polypeptide(L)'
;MHALVFANGELALPARGLPAAELYIAADGGSRHCRTLGLYPHVVIGDLDSLPAPLQQELRAHGSELLPFPVRKDETDFELALLHAQSAGASTVSVIGGLGRRWDHSLANLLLAADARFAQLPITFLHGEQQLFPIRSQASLAAPLGSRISLIPLAGDAHGVRTRGLEYPLDDETIPFGSSRGVSNVVAAAEAQVTLQGGLLLCVVSPANFD
;
A
#
# COMPACT_ATOMS: atom_id res chain seq x y z
N MET A 1 7.55 -13.46 6.43
CA MET A 1 6.47 -12.95 7.29
C MET A 1 5.75 -11.84 6.53
N HIS A 2 4.45 -11.98 6.31
CA HIS A 2 3.59 -10.92 5.77
C HIS A 2 2.93 -10.14 6.91
N ALA A 3 2.89 -8.81 6.77
CA ALA A 3 2.19 -7.95 7.71
C ALA A 3 1.00 -7.25 7.06
N LEU A 4 -0.10 -7.14 7.80
CA LEU A 4 -1.21 -6.23 7.52
C LEU A 4 -1.06 -4.97 8.36
N VAL A 5 -0.98 -3.82 7.69
CA VAL A 5 -0.97 -2.50 8.33
C VAL A 5 -2.31 -1.82 8.09
N PHE A 6 -3.02 -1.50 9.17
CA PHE A 6 -4.29 -0.79 9.14
C PHE A 6 -4.07 0.69 9.46
N ALA A 7 -4.35 1.56 8.50
CA ALA A 7 -4.36 3.00 8.69
C ALA A 7 -5.80 3.53 8.83
N ASN A 8 -5.96 4.83 9.09
CA ASN A 8 -7.26 5.43 9.43
C ASN A 8 -8.02 6.05 8.23
N GLY A 9 -7.75 5.59 7.01
CA GLY A 9 -8.47 5.97 5.80
C GLY A 9 -9.78 5.18 5.63
N GLU A 10 -10.25 5.08 4.40
CA GLU A 10 -11.51 4.40 4.09
C GLU A 10 -11.34 2.87 4.07
N LEU A 11 -12.27 2.18 4.71
CA LEU A 11 -12.29 0.72 4.76
C LEU A 11 -12.93 0.16 3.48
N ALA A 12 -12.14 0.05 2.42
CA ALA A 12 -12.52 -0.60 1.17
C ALA A 12 -11.77 -1.94 1.07
N LEU A 13 -12.48 -3.05 1.28
CA LEU A 13 -11.88 -4.39 1.26
C LEU A 13 -11.93 -5.01 -0.14
N PRO A 14 -10.94 -5.83 -0.51
CA PRO A 14 -11.05 -6.70 -1.67
C PRO A 14 -12.18 -7.73 -1.49
N ALA A 15 -12.91 -8.06 -2.56
CA ALA A 15 -13.97 -9.06 -2.57
C ALA A 15 -13.46 -10.47 -2.19
N ARG A 16 -12.18 -10.75 -2.44
CA ARG A 16 -11.52 -12.01 -2.04
C ARG A 16 -11.17 -12.06 -0.55
N GLY A 17 -11.43 -10.98 0.20
CA GLY A 17 -11.04 -10.83 1.60
C GLY A 17 -9.60 -10.34 1.75
N LEU A 18 -9.19 -10.20 3.02
CA LEU A 18 -7.82 -9.83 3.37
C LEU A 18 -6.85 -10.98 3.07
N PRO A 19 -5.61 -10.67 2.64
CA PRO A 19 -4.58 -11.70 2.52
C PRO A 19 -4.23 -12.27 3.91
N ALA A 20 -3.80 -13.53 3.94
CA ALA A 20 -3.28 -14.14 5.17
C ALA A 20 -2.00 -13.43 5.60
N ALA A 21 -1.88 -13.09 6.89
CA ALA A 21 -0.75 -12.42 7.48
C ALA A 21 -0.43 -13.01 8.86
N GLU A 22 0.84 -12.97 9.26
CA GLU A 22 1.25 -13.37 10.61
C GLU A 22 1.36 -12.17 11.55
N LEU A 23 1.42 -10.95 11.03
CA LEU A 23 1.54 -9.72 11.80
C LEU A 23 0.44 -8.72 11.42
N TYR A 24 -0.19 -8.11 12.44
CA TYR A 24 -1.29 -7.16 12.28
C TYR A 24 -0.92 -5.92 13.09
N ILE A 25 -0.74 -4.79 12.43
CA ILE A 25 -0.35 -3.52 13.04
C ILE A 25 -1.43 -2.49 12.71
N ALA A 26 -1.90 -1.77 13.72
CA ALA A 26 -2.83 -0.68 13.52
C ALA A 26 -2.17 0.67 13.84
N ALA A 27 -2.21 1.60 12.90
CA ALA A 27 -1.82 2.99 13.10
C ALA A 27 -3.02 3.77 13.66
N ASP A 28 -2.96 4.13 14.94
CA ASP A 28 -3.96 4.90 15.69
C ASP A 28 -5.40 4.44 15.37
N GLY A 29 -6.15 5.26 14.63
CA GLY A 29 -7.53 5.00 14.25
C GLY A 29 -7.76 3.76 13.38
N GLY A 30 -6.73 3.20 12.76
CA GLY A 30 -6.80 1.94 12.01
C GLY A 30 -7.24 0.74 12.87
N SER A 31 -7.09 0.84 14.19
CA SER A 31 -7.59 -0.14 15.15
C SER A 31 -9.11 -0.32 15.09
N ARG A 32 -9.85 0.73 14.71
CA ARG A 32 -11.29 0.67 14.47
C ARG A 32 -11.63 -0.25 13.30
N HIS A 33 -10.83 -0.23 12.24
CA HIS A 33 -10.99 -1.13 11.11
C HIS A 33 -10.75 -2.57 11.52
N CYS A 34 -9.69 -2.85 12.29
CA CYS A 34 -9.47 -4.20 12.84
C CYS A 34 -10.71 -4.70 13.59
N ARG A 35 -11.26 -3.87 14.48
CA ARG A 35 -12.46 -4.20 15.26
C ARG A 35 -13.69 -4.45 14.38
N THR A 36 -13.93 -3.61 13.38
CA THR A 36 -15.03 -3.80 12.41
C THR A 36 -14.92 -5.13 11.67
N LEU A 37 -13.70 -5.61 11.43
CA LEU A 37 -13.43 -6.89 10.78
C LEU A 37 -13.38 -8.08 11.75
N GLY A 38 -13.63 -7.85 13.05
CA GLY A 38 -13.50 -8.89 14.08
C GLY A 38 -12.06 -9.34 14.32
N LEU A 39 -11.08 -8.49 13.99
CA LEU A 39 -9.65 -8.73 14.14
C LEU A 39 -9.10 -7.96 15.33
N TYR A 40 -8.11 -8.55 16.01
CA TYR A 40 -7.32 -7.88 17.02
C TYR A 40 -5.90 -7.67 16.49
N PRO A 41 -5.42 -6.42 16.38
CA PRO A 41 -4.05 -6.17 15.96
C PRO A 41 -3.09 -6.68 17.03
N HIS A 42 -1.93 -7.17 16.61
CA HIS A 42 -0.84 -7.51 17.52
C HIS A 42 -0.25 -6.24 18.15
N VAL A 43 -0.18 -5.16 17.36
CA VAL A 43 0.41 -3.89 17.79
C VAL A 43 -0.47 -2.73 17.37
N VAL A 44 -0.70 -1.77 18.27
CA VAL A 44 -1.32 -0.48 17.96
C VAL A 44 -0.33 0.63 18.23
N ILE A 45 -0.08 1.46 17.22
CA ILE A 45 0.96 2.49 17.24
C ILE A 45 0.34 3.85 16.97
N GLY A 46 0.60 4.83 17.82
CA GLY A 46 0.18 6.21 17.61
C GLY A 46 0.13 7.00 18.90
N ASP A 47 -0.53 8.15 18.89
CA ASP A 47 -0.75 8.94 20.12
C ASP A 47 -1.76 8.29 21.08
N LEU A 48 -2.61 7.40 20.58
CA LEU A 48 -3.67 6.69 21.32
C LEU A 48 -4.72 7.61 21.95
N ASP A 49 -4.67 8.92 21.69
CA ASP A 49 -5.62 9.89 22.21
C ASP A 49 -6.98 9.75 21.51
N SER A 50 -6.99 9.22 20.28
CA SER A 50 -8.19 8.91 19.52
C SER A 50 -8.88 7.60 19.96
N LEU A 51 -8.26 6.82 20.86
CA LEU A 51 -8.72 5.53 21.33
C LEU A 51 -9.39 5.63 22.71
N PRO A 52 -10.73 5.48 22.81
CA PRO A 52 -11.42 5.49 24.10
C PRO A 52 -10.86 4.43 25.04
N ALA A 53 -10.77 4.75 26.34
CA ALA A 53 -10.25 3.83 27.36
C ALA A 53 -10.85 2.41 27.33
N PRO A 54 -12.17 2.21 27.09
CA PRO A 54 -12.74 0.87 26.95
C PRO A 54 -12.14 0.06 25.79
N LEU A 55 -11.85 0.71 24.66
CA LEU A 55 -11.25 0.07 23.50
C LEU A 55 -9.79 -0.31 23.78
N GLN A 56 -9.03 0.54 24.47
CA GLN A 56 -7.66 0.20 24.87
C GLN A 56 -7.62 -1.02 25.81
N GLN A 57 -8.58 -1.11 26.73
CA GLN A 57 -8.69 -2.25 27.63
C GLN A 57 -9.07 -3.53 26.88
N GLU A 58 -10.02 -3.44 25.95
CA GLU A 58 -10.42 -4.55 25.07
C GLU A 58 -9.22 -5.07 24.25
N LEU A 59 -8.44 -4.18 23.64
CA LEU A 59 -7.26 -4.54 22.85
C LEU A 59 -6.20 -5.25 23.69
N ARG A 60 -5.85 -4.69 24.86
CA ARG A 60 -4.87 -5.32 25.77
C ARG A 60 -5.34 -6.69 26.27
N ALA A 61 -6.62 -6.85 26.55
CA ALA A 61 -7.19 -8.13 26.99
C ALA A 61 -7.09 -9.22 25.92
N HIS A 62 -7.05 -8.84 24.64
CA HIS A 62 -6.83 -9.74 23.50
C HIS A 62 -5.36 -9.84 23.09
N GLY A 63 -4.42 -9.32 23.89
CA GLY A 63 -2.99 -9.46 23.68
C GLY A 63 -2.35 -8.41 22.78
N SER A 64 -3.07 -7.34 22.40
CA SER A 64 -2.48 -6.23 21.66
C SER A 64 -1.48 -5.45 22.52
N GLU A 65 -0.28 -5.24 21.98
CA GLU A 65 0.68 -4.28 22.51
C GLU A 65 0.28 -2.86 22.06
N LEU A 66 0.16 -1.92 23.01
CA LEU A 66 -0.09 -0.52 22.68
C LEU A 66 1.22 0.26 22.83
N LEU A 67 1.72 0.81 21.72
CA LEU A 67 2.95 1.58 21.65
C LEU A 67 2.60 3.07 21.54
N PRO A 68 2.58 3.83 22.65
CA PRO A 68 2.28 5.25 22.61
C PRO A 68 3.47 6.03 22.06
N PHE A 69 3.19 6.97 21.17
CA PHE A 69 4.15 7.95 20.66
C PHE A 69 3.60 9.36 20.86
N PRO A 70 4.44 10.37 21.13
CA PRO A 70 3.96 11.75 21.29
C PRO A 70 3.19 12.24 20.05
N VAL A 71 2.16 13.08 20.25
CA VAL A 71 1.43 13.78 19.17
C VAL A 71 2.38 14.65 18.35
N ARG A 72 3.38 15.26 19.00
CA ARG A 72 4.43 16.05 18.34
C ARG A 72 5.66 15.18 18.11
N LYS A 73 5.78 14.69 16.89
CA LYS A 73 6.93 13.96 16.35
C LYS A 73 7.01 14.25 14.84
N ASP A 74 8.13 13.90 14.23
CA ASP A 74 8.35 14.18 12.81
C ASP A 74 7.65 13.12 11.91
N GLU A 75 7.40 11.93 12.45
CA GLU A 75 6.79 10.81 11.73
C GLU A 75 5.27 10.73 11.92
N THR A 76 4.57 10.31 10.87
CA THR A 76 3.14 9.96 10.99
C THR A 76 2.95 8.61 11.70
N ASP A 77 1.76 8.34 12.25
CA ASP A 77 1.47 7.01 12.84
C ASP A 77 1.57 5.88 11.81
N PHE A 78 1.22 6.16 10.55
CA PHE A 78 1.38 5.20 9.47
C PHE A 78 2.86 4.92 9.17
N GLU A 79 3.72 5.94 9.21
CA GLU A 79 5.16 5.76 9.09
C GLU A 79 5.76 4.91 10.20
N LEU A 80 5.36 5.16 11.45
CA LEU A 80 5.78 4.32 12.56
C LEU A 80 5.30 2.88 12.42
N ALA A 81 4.10 2.65 11.89
CA ALA A 81 3.59 1.30 11.62
C ALA A 81 4.42 0.57 10.55
N LEU A 82 4.82 1.24 9.48
CA LEU A 82 5.69 0.66 8.45
C LEU A 82 7.10 0.38 8.99
N LEU A 83 7.68 1.31 9.77
CA LEU A 83 8.97 1.13 10.42
C LEU A 83 8.92 -0.06 11.40
N HIS A 84 7.84 -0.18 12.17
CA HIS A 84 7.64 -1.31 13.06
C HIS A 84 7.58 -2.63 12.28
N ALA A 85 6.79 -2.70 11.20
CA ALA A 85 6.71 -3.88 10.34
C ALA A 85 8.09 -4.29 9.79
N GLN A 86 8.87 -3.31 9.32
CA GLN A 86 10.24 -3.54 8.85
C GLN A 86 11.14 -4.08 9.98
N SER A 87 11.10 -3.46 11.17
CA SER A 87 11.91 -3.87 12.32
C SER A 87 11.55 -5.27 12.84
N ALA A 88 10.29 -5.66 12.72
CA ALA A 88 9.80 -7.00 13.07
C ALA A 88 10.20 -8.06 12.03
N GLY A 89 10.86 -7.68 10.93
CA GLY A 89 11.30 -8.61 9.89
C GLY A 89 10.21 -8.96 8.87
N ALA A 90 9.21 -8.09 8.68
CA ALA A 90 8.23 -8.29 7.61
C ALA A 90 8.95 -8.30 6.25
N SER A 91 8.62 -9.29 5.43
CA SER A 91 9.13 -9.42 4.06
C SER A 91 8.22 -8.76 3.03
N THR A 92 6.96 -8.50 3.39
CA THR A 92 5.95 -7.82 2.57
C THR A 92 4.90 -7.18 3.48
N VAL A 93 4.26 -6.09 3.03
CA VAL A 93 3.20 -5.38 3.74
C VAL A 93 2.00 -5.17 2.84
N SER A 94 0.81 -5.50 3.34
CA SER A 94 -0.47 -5.06 2.76
C SER A 94 -1.05 -3.96 3.63
N VAL A 95 -1.41 -2.82 3.02
CA VAL A 95 -1.96 -1.66 3.71
C VAL A 95 -3.46 -1.58 3.48
N ILE A 96 -4.23 -1.57 4.57
CA ILE A 96 -5.68 -1.41 4.58
C ILE A 96 -6.03 -0.04 5.14
N GLY A 97 -6.96 0.68 4.51
CA GLY A 97 -7.30 2.04 4.94
C GLY A 97 -6.14 3.02 4.77
N GLY A 98 -5.15 2.73 3.94
CA GLY A 98 -4.07 3.67 3.61
C GLY A 98 -4.52 4.81 2.71
N LEU A 99 -5.68 4.67 2.06
CA LEU A 99 -6.27 5.64 1.13
C LEU A 99 -7.69 5.99 1.59
N GLY A 100 -8.17 7.17 1.19
CA GLY A 100 -9.54 7.60 1.43
C GLY A 100 -9.76 9.04 0.97
N ARG A 101 -10.77 9.70 1.57
CA ARG A 101 -11.25 11.02 1.15
C ARG A 101 -10.27 12.18 1.39
N ARG A 102 -9.32 12.02 2.32
CA ARG A 102 -8.29 13.03 2.63
C ARG A 102 -7.09 12.84 1.70
N TRP A 103 -7.10 13.56 0.59
CA TRP A 103 -6.08 13.44 -0.46
C TRP A 103 -4.67 13.76 0.02
N ASP A 104 -4.51 14.72 0.92
CA ASP A 104 -3.25 15.02 1.60
C ASP A 104 -2.65 13.76 2.26
N HIS A 105 -3.46 13.02 3.01
CA HIS A 105 -3.03 11.77 3.66
C HIS A 105 -2.82 10.63 2.67
N SER A 106 -3.74 10.44 1.72
CA SER A 106 -3.64 9.38 0.71
C SER A 106 -2.36 9.51 -0.12
N LEU A 107 -2.04 10.73 -0.57
CA LEU A 107 -0.82 11.01 -1.33
C LEU A 107 0.42 10.85 -0.45
N ALA A 108 0.41 11.36 0.78
CA ALA A 108 1.53 11.20 1.70
C ALA A 108 1.85 9.72 1.96
N ASN A 109 0.84 8.88 2.17
CA ASN A 109 1.03 7.44 2.40
C ASN A 109 1.62 6.73 1.18
N LEU A 110 1.16 7.06 -0.03
CA LEU A 110 1.71 6.50 -1.27
C LEU A 110 3.17 6.92 -1.48
N LEU A 111 3.49 8.20 -1.28
CA LEU A 111 4.84 8.72 -1.38
C LEU A 111 5.77 8.12 -0.31
N LEU A 112 5.26 7.91 0.91
CA LEU A 112 5.99 7.27 1.98
C LEU A 112 6.35 5.82 1.64
N ALA A 113 5.42 5.04 1.10
CA ALA A 113 5.73 3.68 0.63
C ALA A 113 6.77 3.67 -0.51
N ALA A 114 6.85 4.77 -1.26
CA ALA A 114 7.83 5.03 -2.30
C ALA A 114 9.20 5.53 -1.78
N ASP A 115 9.35 5.81 -0.49
CA ASP A 115 10.61 6.24 0.13
C ASP A 115 11.70 5.15 0.05
N ALA A 116 12.95 5.56 -0.14
CA ALA A 116 14.09 4.65 -0.27
C ALA A 116 14.32 3.76 0.97
N ARG A 117 13.92 4.23 2.16
CA ARG A 117 13.99 3.45 3.42
C ARG A 117 13.16 2.16 3.36
N PHE A 118 12.11 2.14 2.55
CA PHE A 118 11.27 0.95 2.32
C PHE A 118 11.59 0.24 1.01
N ALA A 119 12.72 0.52 0.35
CA ALA A 119 13.03 -0.06 -0.95
C ALA A 119 13.11 -1.60 -0.96
N GLN A 120 13.45 -2.21 0.19
CA GLN A 120 13.51 -3.66 0.36
C GLN A 120 12.23 -4.27 0.97
N LEU A 121 11.21 -3.45 1.21
CA LEU A 121 9.93 -3.88 1.77
C LEU A 121 8.83 -3.64 0.73
N PRO A 122 8.38 -4.66 -0.02
CA PRO A 122 7.22 -4.55 -0.89
C PRO A 122 5.99 -4.14 -0.09
N ILE A 123 5.43 -2.98 -0.41
CA ILE A 123 4.24 -2.41 0.22
C ILE A 123 3.14 -2.30 -0.83
N THR A 124 1.99 -2.92 -0.56
CA THR A 124 0.83 -2.87 -1.45
C THR A 124 -0.37 -2.30 -0.71
N PHE A 125 -0.94 -1.22 -1.22
CA PHE A 125 -2.21 -0.69 -0.74
C PHE A 125 -3.35 -1.47 -1.37
N LEU A 126 -4.26 -1.95 -0.53
CA LEU A 126 -5.50 -2.59 -0.96
C LEU A 126 -6.65 -1.61 -0.70
N HIS A 127 -7.36 -1.25 -1.76
CA HIS A 127 -8.48 -0.32 -1.69
C HIS A 127 -9.60 -0.80 -2.61
N GLY A 128 -10.52 -1.56 -2.04
CA GLY A 128 -11.54 -2.29 -2.80
C GLY A 128 -10.88 -3.30 -3.73
N GLU A 129 -11.25 -3.28 -5.01
CA GLU A 129 -10.66 -4.12 -6.05
C GLU A 129 -9.37 -3.55 -6.66
N GLN A 130 -8.89 -2.40 -6.16
CA GLN A 130 -7.66 -1.80 -6.64
C GLN A 130 -6.46 -2.16 -5.76
N GLN A 131 -5.31 -2.31 -6.41
CA GLN A 131 -4.02 -2.47 -5.75
C GLN A 131 -3.07 -1.37 -6.22
N LEU A 132 -2.38 -0.74 -5.28
CA LEU A 132 -1.41 0.31 -5.57
C LEU A 132 -0.06 -0.03 -4.91
N PHE A 133 1.03 0.02 -5.67
CA PHE A 133 2.36 -0.27 -5.13
C PHE A 133 3.48 0.38 -5.96
N PRO A 134 4.60 0.75 -5.34
CA PRO A 134 5.75 1.29 -6.04
C PRO A 134 6.55 0.20 -6.79
N ILE A 135 7.09 0.53 -7.96
CA ILE A 135 8.00 -0.29 -8.76
C ILE A 135 9.30 0.47 -8.97
N ARG A 136 10.43 -0.12 -8.52
CA ARG A 136 11.78 0.48 -8.59
C ARG A 136 12.67 -0.11 -9.68
N SER A 137 12.46 -1.37 -10.01
CA SER A 137 13.28 -2.10 -10.99
C SER A 137 12.43 -3.05 -11.83
N GLN A 138 11.62 -3.89 -11.17
CA GLN A 138 10.72 -4.80 -11.86
C GLN A 138 9.54 -5.21 -10.97
N ALA A 139 8.43 -5.58 -11.62
CA ALA A 139 7.31 -6.24 -10.97
C ALA A 139 6.59 -7.18 -11.94
N SER A 140 6.18 -8.33 -11.42
CA SER A 140 5.17 -9.17 -12.06
C SER A 140 3.79 -8.66 -11.67
N LEU A 141 2.92 -8.45 -12.66
CA LEU A 141 1.58 -7.94 -12.46
C LEU A 141 0.62 -9.11 -12.34
N ALA A 142 0.32 -9.50 -11.10
CA ALA A 142 -0.67 -10.55 -10.82
C ALA A 142 -2.09 -9.99 -10.97
N ALA A 143 -2.57 -9.89 -12.21
CA ALA A 143 -3.87 -9.35 -12.54
C ALA A 143 -4.57 -10.19 -13.63
N PRO A 144 -5.89 -10.41 -13.56
CA PRO A 144 -6.64 -11.09 -14.61
C PRO A 144 -6.52 -10.43 -15.98
N LEU A 145 -6.75 -11.21 -17.05
CA LEU A 145 -6.92 -10.66 -18.39
C LEU A 145 -8.02 -9.58 -18.41
N GLY A 146 -7.75 -8.48 -19.09
CA GLY A 146 -8.65 -7.32 -19.17
C GLY A 146 -8.52 -6.35 -17.99
N SER A 147 -7.76 -6.66 -16.93
CA SER A 147 -7.45 -5.70 -15.88
C SER A 147 -6.72 -4.48 -16.43
N ARG A 148 -6.99 -3.33 -15.82
CA ARG A 148 -6.36 -2.06 -16.18
C ARG A 148 -5.11 -1.81 -15.34
N ILE A 149 -4.03 -1.40 -16.00
CA ILE A 149 -2.73 -1.09 -15.41
C ILE A 149 -2.38 0.36 -15.73
N SER A 150 -2.12 1.15 -14.71
CA SER A 150 -1.58 2.50 -14.85
C SER A 150 -0.20 2.58 -14.21
N LEU A 151 0.77 3.13 -14.94
CA LEU A 151 2.14 3.37 -14.49
C LEU A 151 2.38 4.87 -14.41
N ILE A 152 2.58 5.40 -13.20
CA ILE A 152 2.67 6.84 -12.93
C ILE A 152 4.04 7.14 -12.31
N PRO A 153 4.89 7.99 -12.92
CA PRO A 153 6.16 8.35 -12.30
C PRO A 153 5.97 9.13 -10.99
N LEU A 154 6.68 8.76 -9.93
CA LEU A 154 6.58 9.37 -8.60
C LEU A 154 7.76 10.27 -8.22
N ALA A 155 8.93 10.09 -8.86
CA ALA A 155 10.17 10.76 -8.47
C ALA A 155 11.00 11.15 -9.70
N GLY A 156 10.44 12.04 -10.52
CA GLY A 156 11.01 12.38 -11.83
C GLY A 156 10.65 11.34 -12.90
N ASP A 157 11.35 11.42 -14.03
CA ASP A 157 11.11 10.55 -15.18
C ASP A 157 11.42 9.08 -14.85
N ALA A 158 10.65 8.17 -15.42
CA ALA A 158 10.96 6.74 -15.41
C ALA A 158 11.60 6.36 -16.75
N HIS A 159 12.80 5.79 -16.71
CA HIS A 159 13.62 5.50 -17.87
C HIS A 159 13.76 4.01 -18.14
N GLY A 160 13.88 3.69 -19.44
CA GLY A 160 14.05 2.31 -19.91
C GLY A 160 12.90 1.41 -19.51
N VAL A 161 11.68 1.94 -19.50
CA VAL A 161 10.48 1.22 -19.11
C VAL A 161 10.14 0.22 -20.21
N ARG A 162 10.08 -1.06 -19.84
CA ARG A 162 9.60 -2.14 -20.71
C ARG A 162 8.42 -2.84 -20.06
N THR A 163 7.38 -3.11 -20.85
CA THR A 163 6.25 -3.91 -20.40
C THR A 163 6.00 -5.09 -21.31
N ARG A 164 5.52 -6.19 -20.73
CA ARG A 164 5.12 -7.41 -21.45
C ARG A 164 3.74 -7.83 -20.98
N GLY A 165 3.01 -8.50 -21.86
CA GLY A 165 1.66 -8.99 -21.56
C GLY A 165 0.61 -7.89 -21.41
N LEU A 166 0.91 -6.67 -21.85
CA LEU A 166 -0.02 -5.55 -21.90
C LEU A 166 -0.39 -5.24 -23.36
N GLU A 167 -1.60 -4.72 -23.58
CA GLU A 167 -2.13 -4.36 -24.90
C GLU A 167 -1.31 -3.25 -25.59
N TYR A 168 -0.83 -2.28 -24.81
CA TYR A 168 0.05 -1.20 -25.27
C TYR A 168 1.45 -1.40 -24.69
N PRO A 169 2.28 -2.31 -25.25
CA PRO A 169 3.60 -2.58 -24.70
C PRO A 169 4.50 -1.34 -24.80
N LEU A 170 5.31 -1.13 -23.77
CA LEU A 170 6.43 -0.18 -23.79
C LEU A 170 7.70 -0.96 -24.09
N ASP A 171 8.54 -0.44 -24.97
CA ASP A 171 9.85 -0.99 -25.30
C ASP A 171 10.97 0.03 -25.12
N ASP A 172 11.59 0.00 -23.94
CA ASP A 172 12.75 0.83 -23.53
C ASP A 172 12.45 2.33 -23.51
N GLU A 173 11.27 2.66 -23.00
CA GLU A 173 10.71 4.00 -23.15
C GLU A 173 10.94 4.87 -21.92
N THR A 174 10.97 6.18 -22.12
CA THR A 174 10.85 7.13 -21.01
C THR A 174 9.39 7.52 -20.80
N ILE A 175 8.92 7.42 -19.56
CA ILE A 175 7.66 8.01 -19.12
C ILE A 175 7.99 9.32 -18.37
N PRO A 176 7.72 10.49 -18.96
CA PRO A 176 8.03 11.76 -18.33
C PRO A 176 7.17 12.00 -17.09
N PHE A 177 7.75 12.60 -16.05
CA PHE A 177 7.00 13.04 -14.89
C PHE A 177 5.93 14.07 -15.29
N GLY A 178 4.70 13.89 -14.80
CA GLY A 178 3.55 14.72 -15.17
C GLY A 178 2.88 14.36 -16.49
N SER A 179 3.35 13.32 -17.20
CA SER A 179 2.68 12.80 -18.40
C SER A 179 1.50 11.90 -18.06
N SER A 180 0.50 11.84 -18.95
CA SER A 180 -0.56 10.80 -18.93
C SER A 180 -0.12 9.48 -19.59
N ARG A 181 1.09 9.44 -20.15
CA ARG A 181 1.64 8.23 -20.75
C ARG A 181 1.78 7.11 -19.71
N GLY A 182 1.37 5.91 -20.08
CA GLY A 182 1.41 4.73 -19.20
C GLY A 182 0.16 4.52 -18.35
N VAL A 183 -0.80 5.44 -18.40
CA VAL A 183 -2.10 5.31 -17.74
C VAL A 183 -3.06 4.48 -18.61
N SER A 184 -3.89 3.65 -17.96
CA SER A 184 -4.98 2.89 -18.57
C SER A 184 -4.59 1.85 -19.63
N ASN A 185 -3.45 1.18 -19.45
CA ASN A 185 -3.08 0.00 -20.23
C ASN A 185 -3.92 -1.22 -19.81
N VAL A 186 -3.95 -2.28 -20.62
CA VAL A 186 -4.79 -3.45 -20.39
C VAL A 186 -3.95 -4.72 -20.37
N VAL A 187 -4.19 -5.61 -19.40
CA VAL A 187 -3.56 -6.93 -19.35
C VAL A 187 -4.12 -7.79 -20.49
N ALA A 188 -3.25 -8.18 -21.43
CA ALA A 188 -3.59 -8.91 -22.64
C ALA A 188 -3.02 -10.34 -22.67
N ALA A 189 -2.17 -10.71 -21.70
CA ALA A 189 -1.63 -12.06 -21.56
C ALA A 189 -1.70 -12.56 -20.11
N ALA A 190 -1.57 -13.88 -19.92
CA ALA A 190 -1.58 -14.51 -18.59
C ALA A 190 -0.42 -14.04 -17.70
N GLU A 191 0.71 -13.66 -18.30
CA GLU A 191 1.86 -13.10 -17.61
C GLU A 191 2.08 -11.67 -18.07
N ALA A 192 1.87 -10.71 -17.16
CA ALA A 192 2.18 -9.31 -17.38
C ALA A 192 3.35 -8.88 -16.48
N GLN A 193 4.26 -8.07 -17.04
CA GLN A 193 5.49 -7.67 -16.36
C GLN A 193 5.85 -6.24 -16.70
N VAL A 194 6.48 -5.56 -15.75
CA VAL A 194 7.04 -4.21 -15.90
C VAL A 194 8.49 -4.26 -15.44
N THR A 195 9.37 -3.62 -16.19
CA THR A 195 10.76 -3.36 -15.79
C THR A 195 11.11 -1.91 -16.10
N LEU A 196 12.05 -1.33 -15.36
CA LEU A 196 12.62 -0.01 -15.59
C LEU A 196 14.11 0.00 -15.25
N GLN A 197 14.88 0.83 -15.94
CA GLN A 197 16.32 1.00 -15.70
C GLN A 197 16.62 2.10 -14.68
N GLY A 198 15.72 3.08 -14.56
CA GLY A 198 15.85 4.17 -13.60
C GLY A 198 14.53 4.89 -13.35
N GLY A 199 14.44 5.53 -12.18
CA GLY A 199 13.23 6.21 -11.72
C GLY A 199 12.36 5.36 -10.80
N LEU A 200 11.13 5.80 -10.59
CA LEU A 200 10.17 5.18 -9.68
C LEU A 200 8.77 5.32 -10.26
N LEU A 201 8.06 4.20 -10.39
CA LEU A 201 6.67 4.16 -10.84
C LEU A 201 5.75 3.79 -9.69
N LEU A 202 4.60 4.44 -9.58
CA LEU A 202 3.42 3.87 -8.95
C LEU A 202 2.70 3.00 -9.97
N CYS A 203 2.48 1.74 -9.62
CA CYS A 203 1.56 0.89 -10.36
C CYS A 203 0.19 0.92 -9.69
N VAL A 204 -0.85 1.17 -10.49
CA VAL A 204 -2.24 1.01 -10.09
C VAL A 204 -2.84 -0.11 -10.92
N VAL A 205 -3.29 -1.16 -10.25
CA VAL A 205 -4.02 -2.28 -10.83
C VAL A 205 -5.49 -2.09 -10.51
N SER A 206 -6.35 -2.16 -11.52
CA SER A 206 -7.80 -2.08 -11.39
C SER A 206 -8.48 -3.22 -12.16
N PRO A 207 -9.69 -3.65 -11.77
CA PRO A 207 -10.43 -4.65 -12.53
C PRO A 207 -10.80 -4.12 -13.93
N ALA A 208 -11.23 -5.03 -14.80
CA ALA A 208 -11.78 -4.66 -16.09
C ALA A 208 -13.01 -3.74 -15.91
N ASN A 209 -13.20 -2.77 -16.80
CA ASN A 209 -14.32 -1.82 -16.80
C ASN A 209 -14.46 -0.98 -15.52
N PHE A 210 -13.34 -0.64 -14.89
CA PHE A 210 -13.31 0.29 -13.75
C PHE A 210 -13.32 1.73 -14.27
N ASP A 211 -14.51 2.33 -14.35
CA ASP A 211 -14.78 3.73 -14.73
C ASP A 211 -15.67 4.43 -13.70
#